data_AF-R6BPY4-F1
#
_entry.id   AF-R6BPY4-F1
#
_cell.length_a   1.000
_cell.length_b   1.000
_cell.length_c   1.000
_cell.angle_alpha   90.00
_cell.angle_beta   90.00
_cell.angle_gamma   90.00
#
_symmetry.space_group_name_H-M   'P 1'
#
loop_
_entity.id
_entity.type
_entity.pdbx_description
1 polymer ?
#
loop_
_entity_poly.entity_id
_entity_poly.type
_entity_poly.pdbx_seq_one_letter_code
_entity_poly.pdbx_strand_id
1 'polypeptide(L)' 'MELSNSTVVAVRYNIGASRCGTLALIGPVRMEYPKLIPHMQFFAKMLSELLSEAMNEQPNE' A
#
# COMPACT_ATOMS: atom_id res chain seq x y z
N MET A 1 -17.99 6.92 -17.73
CA MET A 1 -17.43 6.79 -16.37
C MET A 1 -15.96 7.16 -16.44
N GLU A 2 -15.47 7.99 -15.51
CA GLU A 2 -14.11 8.56 -15.55
C GLU A 2 -12.97 7.51 -15.50
N LEU A 3 -13.22 6.33 -14.92
CA LEU A 3 -12.20 5.27 -14.72
C LEU A 3 -12.33 4.09 -15.70
N SER A 4 -13.13 4.22 -16.77
CA SER A 4 -13.48 3.07 -17.64
C SER A 4 -12.28 2.40 -18.32
N ASN A 5 -11.16 3.11 -18.48
CA ASN A 5 -9.94 2.63 -19.13
C ASN A 5 -8.75 2.54 -18.15
N SER A 6 -9.05 2.33 -16.88
CA SER A 6 -8.05 2.23 -15.82
C SER A 6 -8.12 0.88 -15.11
N THR A 7 -6.97 0.41 -14.66
CA THR A 7 -6.86 -0.71 -13.72
C THR A 7 -6.48 -0.18 -12.35
N VAL A 8 -7.01 -0.82 -11.31
CA VAL A 8 -6.59 -0.60 -9.92
C VAL A 8 -5.98 -1.88 -9.38
N VAL A 9 -4.76 -1.78 -8.86
CA VAL A 9 -4.12 -2.85 -8.07
C VAL A 9 -4.03 -2.35 -6.65
N ALA A 10 -4.48 -3.14 -5.68
CA ALA A 10 -4.49 -2.74 -4.28
C ALA A 10 -3.84 -3.80 -3.39
N VAL A 11 -3.08 -3.34 -2.40
CA VAL A 11 -2.44 -4.16 -1.37
C VAL A 11 -2.70 -3.55 0.00
N ARG A 12 -2.83 -4.39 1.02
CA ARG A 12 -2.99 -3.92 2.40
C ARG A 12 -1.64 -3.77 3.07
N TYR A 13 -1.56 -2.81 3.98
CA TYR A 13 -0.42 -2.61 4.86
C TYR A 13 -0.95 -2.46 6.31
N ASN A 14 -0.15 -2.83 7.29
CA ASN A 14 -0.53 -2.77 8.71
C ASN A 14 0.37 -1.77 9.44
N ILE A 15 -0.19 -1.11 10.46
CA ILE A 15 0.55 -0.22 11.35
C ILE A 15 0.38 -0.77 12.76
N GLY A 16 1.44 -1.36 13.32
CA GLY A 16 1.38 -2.09 14.58
C GLY A 16 0.36 -3.25 14.52
N ALA A 17 -0.33 -3.48 15.63
CA ALA A 17 -1.22 -4.64 15.79
C ALA A 17 -2.68 -4.40 15.36
N SER A 18 -3.15 -3.15 15.29
CA SER A 18 -4.58 -2.83 15.21
C SER A 18 -4.98 -1.91 14.05
N ARG A 19 -4.03 -1.25 13.38
CA ARG A 19 -4.31 -0.33 12.29
C ARG A 19 -3.94 -0.98 10.96
N CYS A 20 -4.82 -0.86 9.97
CA CYS A 20 -4.58 -1.33 8.61
C CYS A 20 -4.95 -0.24 7.60
N GLY A 21 -4.18 -0.13 6.54
CA GLY A 21 -4.44 0.77 5.41
C GLY A 21 -4.37 0.03 4.08
N THR A 22 -4.75 0.73 3.01
CA THR A 22 -4.69 0.20 1.65
C THR A 22 -3.83 1.11 0.79
N LEU A 23 -2.86 0.51 0.10
CA LEU A 23 -2.10 1.14 -0.97
C LEU A 23 -2.71 0.70 -2.30
N ALA A 24 -3.16 1.65 -3.10
CA ALA A 24 -3.72 1.41 -4.42
C ALA A 24 -2.90 2.11 -5.50
N LEU A 25 -2.63 1.40 -6.59
CA LEU A 25 -2.05 1.93 -7.81
C LEU A 25 -3.12 1.97 -8.89
N ILE A 26 -3.34 3.15 -9.46
CA ILE A 26 -4.21 3.37 -10.61
C ILE A 26 -3.32 3.48 -11.85
N GLY A 27 -3.60 2.67 -12.86
CA GLY A 27 -2.82 2.62 -14.08
C GLY A 27 -3.67 2.34 -15.32
N PRO A 28 -3.04 2.27 -16.50
CA PRO A 28 -3.72 1.86 -17.73
C PRO A 28 -4.18 0.40 -17.65
N VAL A 29 -5.09 0.01 -18.56
CA VAL A 29 -5.66 -1.36 -18.61
C VAL A 29 -4.59 -2.46 -18.66
N ARG A 30 -3.46 -2.20 -19.33
CA ARG A 30 -2.33 -3.15 -19.47
C ARG A 30 -1.11 -2.66 -18.68
N MET A 31 -0.63 -3.51 -17.79
CA MET A 31 0.57 -3.33 -16.98
C MET A 31 1.33 -4.65 -16.86
N GLU A 32 2.62 -4.59 -16.52
CA GLU A 32 3.45 -5.75 -16.25
C GLU A 32 3.19 -6.31 -14.84
N TYR A 33 2.00 -6.89 -14.63
CA TYR A 33 1.56 -7.41 -13.33
C TYR A 33 2.56 -8.35 -12.63
N PRO A 34 3.28 -9.25 -13.33
CA PRO A 34 4.26 -10.11 -12.69
C PRO A 34 5.39 -9.36 -11.97
N LYS A 35 5.76 -8.17 -12.46
CA LYS A 35 6.74 -7.29 -11.80
C LYS A 35 6.06 -6.37 -10.79
N LEU A 36 4.90 -5.83 -11.15
CA LEU A 36 4.22 -4.83 -10.36
C LEU A 36 3.73 -5.36 -9.01
N ILE A 37 3.10 -6.54 -8.99
CA ILE A 37 2.56 -7.14 -7.75
C ILE A 37 3.64 -7.29 -6.67
N PRO A 38 4.81 -7.92 -6.93
CA PRO A 38 5.84 -8.05 -5.89
C PRO A 38 6.42 -6.69 -5.46
N HIS A 39 6.55 -5.73 -6.38
CA HIS A 39 6.96 -4.37 -5.99
C HIS A 39 5.96 -3.68 -5.05
N MET A 40 4.66 -3.81 -5.34
CA MET A 40 3.62 -3.25 -4.48
C MET A 40 3.60 -3.90 -3.11
N GLN A 41 3.75 -5.22 -3.03
CA GLN A 41 3.84 -5.95 -1.75
C GLN A 41 5.06 -5.51 -0.93
N PHE A 42 6.22 -5.40 -1.57
CA PHE A 42 7.45 -4.95 -0.91
C PHE A 42 7.30 -3.52 -0.40
N PHE A 43 6.74 -2.61 -1.20
CA PHE A 43 6.50 -1.25 -0.79
C PHE A 43 5.50 -1.16 0.37
N ALA A 44 4.40 -1.92 0.32
CA ALA A 44 3.42 -1.99 1.42
C ALA A 44 4.05 -2.50 2.72
N LYS A 45 4.99 -3.45 2.64
CA LYS A 45 5.76 -3.92 3.79
C LYS A 45 6.65 -2.81 4.36
N MET A 46 7.45 -2.14 3.53
CA MET A 46 8.30 -1.02 3.99
C MET A 46 7.46 0.11 4.61
N LEU A 47 6.31 0.43 4.00
CA LEU A 47 5.39 1.42 4.52
C LEU A 47 4.81 1.00 5.88
N SER A 48 4.51 -0.30 6.05
CA SER A 48 4.06 -0.85 7.33
C SER A 48 5.10 -0.64 8.43
N GLU A 49 6.36 -0.97 8.14
CA GLU A 49 7.48 -0.83 9.09
C GLU A 49 7.69 0.64 9.46
N LEU A 50 7.84 1.52 8.46
CA LEU A 50 8.05 2.95 8.66
C LEU A 50 6.94 3.62 9.47
N LEU A 51 5.68 3.34 9.15
CA LEU A 51 4.56 3.91 9.88
C LEU A 51 4.42 3.31 11.29
N SER A 52 4.74 2.03 11.46
CA SER A 52 4.72 1.40 12.78
C SER A 52 5.74 2.04 13.71
N GLU A 53 6.94 2.32 13.21
CA GLU A 53 7.99 3.03 13.95
C GLU A 53 7.56 4.47 14.29
N ALA A 54 7.16 5.25 13.29
CA ALA A 54 6.77 6.66 13.49
C ALA A 54 5.55 6.83 14.43
N MET A 55 4.64 5.85 14.47
CA MET A 55 3.47 5.90 15.36
C MET A 55 3.71 5.27 16.74
N ASN A 56 4.76 4.46 16.90
CA ASN A 56 5.20 3.98 18.22
C ASN A 56 6.01 5.04 18.96
N GLU A 57 6.53 6.07 18.26
CA GLU A 57 7.24 7.21 18.84
C GLU A 57 6.33 8.32 19.39
N GLN A 58 5.01 8.17 19.42
CA GLN A 58 4.14 9.08 20.18
C GLN A 58 4.33 8.77 21.68
N PRO A 59 5.05 9.60 22.45
CA PRO A 59 5.12 9.42 23.89
C PRO A 59 3.70 9.67 24.42
N ASN A 60 3.29 8.84 25.36
CA ASN A 60 2.09 9.10 26.16
C ASN A 60 2.15 10.56 26.68
N GLU A 61 1.26 11.43 26.19
CA GLU A 61 0.86 12.67 26.89
C GLU A 61 -0.19 12.34 27.95
#